data_AF-A0A368KY56-F1
#
_entry.id   AF-A0A368KY56-F1
#
_cell.length_a   1.000
_cell.length_b   1.000
_cell.length_c   1.000
_cell.angle_alpha   90.00
_cell.angle_beta   90.00
_cell.angle_gamma   90.00
#
_symmetry.space_group_name_H-M   'P 1'
#
loop_
_entity.id
_entity.type
_entity.pdbx_description
1 polymer ?
#
loop_
_entity_poly.entity_id
_entity_poly.type
_entity_poly.pdbx_seq_one_letter_code
_entity_poly.pdbx_strand_id
1 'polypeptide(L)'
;MVDWTILVPLGVLLIATICDLRTREIPDSLSIVLLAWGLIAKLAGWITLPWAALLLGLALGLVVTIPLFWVGGLGGGDVKLITALGWVMGPVGLGITLLAMAIAGGALALLALMRGQKDYAYVPAILFGAVVCGLCEWICQVDLV
;
A
#
# COMPACT_ATOMS: atom_id res chain seq x y z
N MET A 1 -11.61 -18.36 -7.29
CA MET A 1 -12.12 -17.27 -8.14
C MET A 1 -11.09 -16.16 -8.08
N VAL A 2 -11.00 -15.30 -9.09
CA VAL A 2 -10.00 -14.22 -9.08
C VAL A 2 -10.54 -13.10 -8.21
N ASP A 3 -9.83 -12.77 -7.13
CA ASP A 3 -10.25 -11.74 -6.18
C ASP A 3 -9.89 -10.35 -6.74
N TRP A 4 -10.82 -9.79 -7.49
CA TRP A 4 -10.69 -8.47 -8.13
C TRP A 4 -10.35 -7.35 -7.13
N THR A 5 -10.74 -7.54 -5.87
CA THR A 5 -10.45 -6.66 -4.73
C THR A 5 -8.97 -6.36 -4.59
N ILE A 6 -8.10 -7.35 -4.83
CA ILE A 6 -6.64 -7.25 -4.69
C ILE A 6 -5.95 -6.93 -6.02
N LEU A 7 -6.46 -7.46 -7.13
CA LEU A 7 -5.83 -7.26 -8.44
C LEU A 7 -5.74 -5.79 -8.86
N VAL A 8 -6.80 -5.02 -8.62
CA VAL A 8 -6.81 -3.59 -8.98
C VAL A 8 -5.78 -2.80 -8.16
N PRO A 9 -5.73 -2.93 -6.81
CA PRO A 9 -4.66 -2.35 -6.02
C PRO A 9 -3.25 -2.74 -6.48
N LEU A 10 -3.02 -4.01 -6.80
CA LEU A 10 -1.73 -4.47 -7.31
C LEU A 10 -1.38 -3.81 -8.65
N GLY A 11 -2.34 -3.69 -9.56
CA GLY A 11 -2.16 -2.98 -10.83
C GLY A 11 -1.81 -1.50 -10.62
N VAL A 12 -2.49 -0.82 -9.70
CA VAL A 12 -2.19 0.57 -9.36
C VAL A 12 -0.79 0.69 -8.75
N LEU A 13 -0.40 -0.22 -7.85
CA LEU A 13 0.92 -0.23 -7.24
C LEU A 13 2.04 -0.55 -8.22
N LEU A 14 1.78 -1.38 -9.24
CA LEU A 14 2.71 -1.60 -10.34
C LEU A 14 2.95 -0.30 -11.13
N ILE A 15 1.89 0.44 -11.46
CA ILE A 15 2.00 1.73 -12.14
C ILE A 15 2.75 2.73 -11.24
N ALA A 16 2.40 2.80 -9.95
CA ALA A 16 3.07 3.65 -8.98
C ALA A 16 4.57 3.30 -8.88
N THR A 17 4.91 2.02 -8.91
CA THR A 17 6.31 1.53 -8.91
C THR A 17 7.06 2.02 -10.15
N ILE A 18 6.45 1.93 -11.33
CA ILE A 18 7.07 2.39 -12.58
C ILE A 18 7.28 3.91 -12.54
N CYS A 19 6.30 4.67 -12.06
CA CYS A 19 6.42 6.12 -11.89
C CYS A 19 7.50 6.48 -10.87
N ASP A 20 7.51 5.86 -9.69
CA ASP A 20 8.50 6.10 -8.64
C ASP A 20 9.93 5.80 -9.15
N LEU A 21 10.13 4.69 -9.86
CA LEU A 21 11.44 4.35 -10.43
C LEU A 21 11.90 5.31 -11.54
N ARG A 22 10.97 5.86 -12.33
CA ARG A 22 11.31 6.69 -13.50
C ARG A 22 11.42 8.18 -13.17
N THR A 23 10.47 8.70 -12.41
CA THR A 23 10.32 10.14 -12.15
C THR A 23 10.46 10.50 -10.69
N ARG A 24 10.60 9.51 -9.77
CA ARG A 24 10.66 9.74 -8.31
C ARG A 24 9.48 10.53 -7.76
N GLU A 25 8.37 10.47 -8.48
CA GLU A 25 7.15 11.18 -8.17
C GLU A 25 5.96 10.27 -8.44
N ILE A 26 5.10 10.12 -7.44
CA ILE A 26 3.90 9.28 -7.50
C ILE A 26 2.73 10.19 -7.84
N PRO A 27 2.03 9.96 -8.96
CA PRO A 27 0.88 10.76 -9.33
C PRO A 27 -0.25 10.65 -8.31
N ASP A 28 -0.77 11.79 -7.86
CA ASP A 28 -1.92 11.86 -6.94
C ASP A 28 -3.16 11.12 -7.46
N SER A 29 -3.30 11.02 -8.79
CA SER A 29 -4.38 10.29 -9.45
C SER A 29 -4.42 8.81 -9.05
N LEU A 30 -3.28 8.17 -8.75
CA LEU A 30 -3.25 6.76 -8.35
C LEU A 30 -3.90 6.53 -6.99
N SER A 31 -3.67 7.44 -6.03
CA SER A 31 -4.34 7.39 -4.72
C SER A 31 -5.85 7.62 -4.86
N ILE A 32 -6.27 8.54 -5.73
CA ILE A 32 -7.69 8.79 -6.01
C ILE A 32 -8.35 7.55 -6.64
N VAL A 33 -7.67 6.89 -7.59
CA VAL A 33 -8.15 5.65 -8.21
C VAL A 33 -8.36 4.56 -7.16
N LEU A 34 -7.44 4.38 -6.22
CA LEU A 34 -7.59 3.42 -5.11
C LEU A 34 -8.78 3.74 -4.21
N LEU A 35 -8.97 5.01 -3.84
CA LEU A 35 -10.11 5.43 -3.01
C LEU A 35 -11.45 5.18 -3.73
N ALA A 36 -11.53 5.57 -5.00
CA ALA A 36 -12.72 5.36 -5.82
C ALA A 36 -13.00 3.85 -6.01
N TRP A 37 -11.96 3.06 -6.29
CA TRP A 37 -12.07 1.61 -6.41
C TRP A 37 -12.59 0.98 -5.11
N GLY A 38 -12.00 1.30 -3.96
CA GLY A 38 -12.45 0.75 -2.67
C GLY A 38 -13.90 1.09 -2.37
N LEU A 39 -14.36 2.30 -2.73
CA LEU A 39 -15.77 2.67 -2.59
C LEU A 39 -16.68 1.83 -3.50
N ILE A 40 -16.32 1.69 -4.79
CA ILE A 40 -17.08 0.88 -5.75
C ILE A 40 -17.11 -0.58 -5.31
N ALA A 41 -15.97 -1.13 -4.91
CA ALA A 41 -15.84 -2.52 -4.46
C ALA A 41 -16.65 -2.76 -3.17
N LYS A 42 -16.72 -1.79 -2.27
CA LYS A 42 -17.57 -1.87 -1.08
C LYS A 42 -19.05 -1.84 -1.42
N LEU A 43 -19.47 -0.94 -2.32
CA LEU A 43 -20.88 -0.83 -2.75
C LEU A 43 -21.33 -2.03 -3.60
N ALA A 44 -20.43 -2.63 -4.37
CA ALA A 44 -20.66 -3.84 -5.15
C ALA A 44 -20.67 -5.12 -4.29
N GLY A 45 -20.33 -5.02 -2.99
CA GLY A 45 -20.27 -6.15 -2.08
C GLY A 45 -19.06 -7.06 -2.26
N TRP A 46 -18.02 -6.61 -2.97
CA TRP A 46 -16.77 -7.36 -3.14
C TRP A 46 -15.88 -7.27 -1.91
N ILE A 47 -15.87 -6.10 -1.24
CA ILE A 47 -15.22 -5.90 0.06
C ILE A 47 -16.24 -6.22 1.15
N THR A 48 -15.99 -7.30 1.88
CA THR A 48 -16.91 -7.79 2.91
C THR A 48 -16.74 -7.05 4.24
N LEU A 49 -15.56 -6.46 4.47
CA LEU A 49 -15.23 -5.66 5.66
C LEU A 49 -16.28 -4.58 5.98
N PRO A 50 -16.62 -4.35 7.26
CA PRO A 50 -17.53 -3.28 7.64
C PRO A 50 -16.93 -1.90 7.34
N TRP A 51 -17.77 -0.89 7.10
CA TRP A 51 -17.32 0.50 6.86
C TRP A 51 -16.38 1.02 7.96
N ALA A 52 -16.63 0.64 9.21
CA ALA A 52 -15.78 1.00 10.34
C ALA A 52 -14.34 0.46 10.18
N ALA A 53 -14.17 -0.75 9.64
CA ALA A 53 -12.84 -1.32 9.38
C ALA A 53 -12.14 -0.57 8.24
N LEU A 54 -12.84 -0.22 7.15
CA LEU A 54 -12.23 0.53 6.05
C LEU A 54 -11.77 1.92 6.49
N LEU A 55 -12.61 2.63 7.26
CA LEU A 55 -12.25 3.92 7.85
C LEU A 55 -11.10 3.80 8.85
N LEU A 56 -11.06 2.72 9.63
CA LEU A 56 -9.95 2.45 10.54
C LEU A 56 -8.65 2.17 9.78
N GLY A 57 -8.71 1.42 8.67
CA GLY A 57 -7.56 1.18 7.80
C GLY A 57 -7.03 2.48 7.17
N LEU A 58 -7.93 3.33 6.66
CA LEU A 58 -7.58 4.65 6.14
C LEU A 58 -6.91 5.52 7.23
N ALA A 59 -7.51 5.58 8.42
CA ALA A 59 -6.98 6.33 9.56
C ALA A 59 -5.61 5.78 10.01
N LEU A 60 -5.45 4.46 10.05
CA LEU A 60 -4.19 3.80 10.39
C LEU A 60 -3.11 4.15 9.36
N GLY A 61 -3.43 4.15 8.07
CA GLY A 61 -2.53 4.61 7.01
C GLY A 61 -2.03 6.03 7.25
N LEU A 62 -2.92 6.97 7.57
CA LEU A 62 -2.53 8.35 7.90
C LEU A 62 -1.68 8.43 9.18
N VAL A 63 -2.14 7.80 10.26
CA VAL A 63 -1.49 7.89 11.58
C VAL A 63 -0.08 7.32 11.53
N VAL A 64 0.15 6.24 10.78
CA VAL A 64 1.49 5.64 10.65
C VAL A 64 2.39 6.48 9.74
N THR A 65 1.85 7.06 8.67
CA THR A 65 2.67 7.75 7.66
C THR A 65 2.96 9.22 7.96
N ILE A 66 2.09 9.93 8.67
CA ILE A 66 2.30 11.35 9.03
C ILE A 66 3.59 11.56 9.84
N PRO A 67 3.88 10.79 10.92
CA PRO A 67 5.13 10.92 11.66
C PRO A 67 6.35 10.69 10.77
N LEU A 68 6.29 9.69 9.88
CA LEU A 68 7.37 9.35 8.94
C LEU A 68 7.60 10.47 7.90
N PHE A 69 6.53 11.10 7.43
CA PHE A 69 6.60 12.26 6.54
C PHE A 69 7.27 13.46 7.23
N TRP A 70 6.93 13.74 8.50
CA TRP A 70 7.51 14.85 9.25
C TRP A 70 9.01 14.70 9.53
N VAL A 71 9.51 13.48 9.75
CA VAL A 71 10.95 13.23 9.88
C VAL A 71 11.68 13.13 8.52
N GLY A 72 10.96 13.34 7.41
CA GLY A 72 11.53 13.29 6.06
C GLY A 72 11.86 11.88 5.57
N GLY A 73 11.33 10.85 6.22
CA GLY A 73 11.59 9.45 5.86
C GLY A 73 10.69 8.90 4.75
N LEU A 74 9.60 9.61 4.41
CA LEU A 74 8.61 9.18 3.44
C LEU A 74 8.12 10.39 2.60
N GLY A 75 7.89 10.21 1.30
CA GLY A 75 7.37 11.27 0.43
C GLY A 75 5.87 11.52 0.63
N GLY A 76 5.40 12.71 0.27
CA GLY A 76 3.97 13.03 0.36
C GLY A 76 3.08 12.15 -0.54
N GLY A 77 3.63 11.65 -1.66
CA GLY A 77 2.95 10.68 -2.53
C GLY A 77 2.75 9.33 -1.84
N ASP A 78 3.76 8.84 -1.12
CA ASP A 78 3.71 7.58 -0.38
C ASP A 78 2.65 7.64 0.74
N VAL A 79 2.54 8.78 1.45
CA VAL A 79 1.50 9.02 2.48
C VAL A 79 0.11 8.79 1.87
N LYS A 80 -0.17 9.43 0.72
CA LYS A 80 -1.47 9.33 0.05
C LYS A 80 -1.74 7.91 -0.44
N LEU A 81 -0.72 7.26 -1.00
CA LEU A 81 -0.83 5.89 -1.53
C LEU A 81 -1.12 4.88 -0.41
N ILE A 82 -0.36 4.91 0.69
CA ILE A 82 -0.53 4.01 1.84
C ILE A 82 -1.88 4.26 2.53
N THR A 83 -2.29 5.53 2.64
CA THR A 83 -3.62 5.89 3.16
C THR A 83 -4.74 5.29 2.30
N ALA A 84 -4.63 5.41 0.99
CA ALA A 84 -5.60 4.85 0.06
C ALA A 84 -5.58 3.31 0.04
N LEU A 85 -4.42 2.68 0.27
CA LEU A 85 -4.35 1.23 0.48
C LEU A 85 -5.07 0.81 1.77
N GLY A 86 -4.93 1.58 2.86
CA GLY A 86 -5.65 1.33 4.11
C GLY A 86 -7.16 1.31 3.95
N TRP A 87 -7.70 2.17 3.09
CA TRP A 87 -9.11 2.19 2.73
C TRP A 87 -9.58 0.91 2.06
N VAL A 88 -8.75 0.31 1.22
CA VAL A 88 -9.11 -0.90 0.48
C VAL A 88 -8.87 -2.15 1.33
N MET A 89 -7.73 -2.22 2.03
CA MET A 89 -7.26 -3.44 2.69
C MET A 89 -7.66 -3.55 4.17
N GLY A 90 -8.31 -2.52 4.71
CA GLY A 90 -8.61 -2.46 6.14
C GLY A 90 -7.36 -2.44 7.03
N PRO A 91 -7.53 -2.52 8.36
CA PRO A 91 -6.43 -2.35 9.31
C PRO A 91 -5.49 -3.56 9.33
N VAL A 92 -6.02 -4.78 9.18
CA VAL A 92 -5.22 -6.01 9.22
C VAL A 92 -4.41 -6.18 7.93
N GLY A 93 -5.05 -6.06 6.76
CA GLY A 93 -4.37 -6.15 5.48
C GLY A 93 -3.33 -5.05 5.28
N LEU A 94 -3.64 -3.82 5.72
CA LEU A 94 -2.66 -2.73 5.75
C LEU A 94 -1.51 -3.04 6.73
N GLY A 95 -1.80 -3.58 7.91
CA GLY A 95 -0.76 -3.94 8.88
C GLY A 95 0.24 -4.97 8.34
N ILE A 96 -0.24 -6.01 7.65
CA ILE A 96 0.61 -7.01 6.98
C ILE A 96 1.43 -6.34 5.88
N THR A 97 0.80 -5.50 5.06
CA THR A 97 1.45 -4.76 3.98
C THR A 97 2.57 -3.86 4.52
N LEU A 98 2.32 -3.11 5.59
CA LEU A 98 3.29 -2.22 6.23
C LEU A 98 4.44 -3.00 6.89
N LEU A 99 4.16 -4.15 7.50
CA LEU A 99 5.22 -4.97 8.08
C LEU A 99 6.15 -5.54 7.00
N ALA A 100 5.56 -6.11 5.94
CA ALA A 100 6.31 -6.64 4.81
C ALA A 100 7.07 -5.53 4.05
N MET A 101 6.48 -4.35 3.88
CA MET A 101 7.19 -3.20 3.29
C MET A 101 8.35 -2.75 4.16
N ALA A 102 8.21 -2.75 5.49
CA ALA A 102 9.28 -2.33 6.40
C ALA A 102 10.48 -3.27 6.31
N ILE A 103 10.24 -4.59 6.22
CA ILE A 103 11.30 -5.59 6.03
C ILE A 103 11.97 -5.40 4.67
N ALA A 104 11.20 -5.29 3.59
CA ALA A 104 11.74 -5.09 2.24
C ALA A 104 12.48 -3.75 2.11
N GLY A 105 11.92 -2.67 2.64
CA GLY A 105 12.51 -1.34 2.67
C GLY A 105 13.79 -1.29 3.50
N GLY A 106 13.84 -1.98 4.65
CA GLY A 106 15.05 -2.14 5.45
C GLY A 106 16.16 -2.88 4.69
N ALA A 107 15.81 -3.97 3.98
CA ALA A 107 16.77 -4.69 3.14
C ALA A 107 17.30 -3.81 1.98
N LEU A 108 16.42 -3.04 1.33
CA LEU A 108 16.81 -2.06 0.31
C LEU A 108 17.72 -0.98 0.88
N ALA A 109 17.42 -0.46 2.08
CA ALA A 109 18.24 0.55 2.77
C ALA A 109 19.62 0.02 3.21
N LEU A 110 19.77 -1.28 3.47
CA LEU A 110 21.08 -1.89 3.72
C LEU A 110 21.89 -2.04 2.41
N LEU A 111 21.28 -2.59 1.36
CA LEU A 111 21.92 -2.72 0.04
C LEU A 111 22.35 -1.36 -0.51
N ALA A 112 21.51 -0.37 -0.25
CA ALA A 112 21.72 1.01 -0.55
C ALA A 112 23.00 1.59 0.07
N LEU A 113 23.11 1.42 1.39
CA LEU A 113 24.26 1.87 2.18
C LEU A 113 25.54 1.21 1.68
N MET A 114 25.48 -0.09 1.34
CA MET A 114 26.61 -0.83 0.76
C MET A 114 27.03 -0.31 -0.62
N ARG A 115 26.10 0.27 -1.39
CA ARG A 115 26.35 0.83 -2.74
C ARG A 115 26.63 2.33 -2.72
N GLY A 116 26.55 2.99 -1.56
CA GLY A 116 26.81 4.42 -1.40
C GLY A 116 25.79 5.36 -2.06
N GLN A 117 24.61 4.88 -2.44
CA GLN A 117 23.55 5.75 -2.99
C GLN A 117 22.63 6.27 -1.88
N LYS A 118 22.12 7.50 -2.02
CA LYS A 118 21.34 8.20 -0.99
C LYS A 118 19.82 8.08 -1.11
N ASP A 119 19.29 7.79 -2.32
CA ASP A 119 17.84 7.86 -2.57
C ASP A 119 17.27 6.56 -3.17
N TYR A 120 16.21 6.02 -2.56
CA TYR A 120 15.55 4.77 -2.98
C TYR A 120 14.05 4.96 -3.19
N ALA A 121 13.54 4.21 -4.17
CA ALA A 121 12.13 4.14 -4.49
C ALA A 121 11.49 3.23 -3.43
N TYR A 122 10.59 3.77 -2.62
CA TYR A 122 9.91 3.03 -1.55
C TYR A 122 8.71 2.24 -2.07
N VAL A 123 8.15 2.63 -3.22
CA VAL A 123 6.95 1.99 -3.78
C VAL A 123 7.14 0.52 -4.16
N PRO A 124 8.29 0.06 -4.69
CA PRO A 124 8.56 -1.37 -4.86
C PRO A 124 8.40 -2.19 -3.57
N ALA A 125 8.76 -1.62 -2.41
CA ALA A 125 8.59 -2.29 -1.12
C ALA A 125 7.11 -2.30 -0.69
N ILE A 126 6.35 -1.23 -0.98
CA ILE A 126 4.90 -1.18 -0.76
C ILE A 126 4.19 -2.24 -1.62
N LEU A 127 4.55 -2.34 -2.90
CA LEU A 127 4.03 -3.36 -3.82
C LEU A 127 4.33 -4.76 -3.30
N PHE A 128 5.56 -5.02 -2.85
CA PHE A 128 5.92 -6.30 -2.25
C PHE A 128 5.04 -6.62 -1.04
N GLY A 129 4.81 -5.65 -0.16
CA GLY A 129 3.92 -5.84 0.99
C GLY A 129 2.48 -6.17 0.59
N ALA A 130 1.94 -5.50 -0.42
CA ALA A 130 0.60 -5.75 -0.92
C ALA A 130 0.46 -7.14 -1.55
N VAL A 131 1.50 -7.61 -2.27
CA VAL A 131 1.57 -8.98 -2.80
C VAL A 131 1.59 -10.00 -1.66
N VAL A 132 2.37 -9.76 -0.61
CA VAL A 132 2.41 -10.64 0.57
C VAL A 132 1.04 -10.72 1.26
N CYS A 133 0.32 -9.61 1.38
CA CYS A 133 -1.04 -9.61 1.91
C CYS A 133 -1.98 -10.47 1.06
N GLY A 134 -1.98 -10.27 -0.26
CA GLY A 134 -2.83 -11.06 -1.17
C GLY A 134 -2.50 -12.55 -1.18
N LEU A 135 -1.22 -12.90 -1.05
CA LEU A 135 -0.80 -14.30 -0.86
C LEU A 135 -1.29 -14.86 0.48
N CYS A 136 -1.31 -14.06 1.54
CA CYS A 136 -1.80 -14.48 2.85
C CYS A 136 -3.31 -14.78 2.82
N GLU A 137 -4.10 -13.91 2.19
CA GLU A 137 -5.55 -14.15 1.97
C GLU A 137 -5.78 -15.47 1.23
N TRP A 138 -5.04 -15.67 0.13
CA TRP A 138 -5.18 -16.85 -0.70
C TRP A 138 -4.77 -18.15 0.01
N ILE A 139 -3.66 -18.14 0.76
CA ILE A 139 -3.13 -19.31 1.46
C ILE A 139 -3.98 -19.65 2.70
N CYS A 140 -4.36 -18.65 3.49
CA CYS A 140 -5.07 -18.85 4.74
C CYS A 140 -6.59 -18.99 4.56
N GLN A 141 -7.13 -18.72 3.37
CA GLN A 141 -8.58 -18.65 3.11
C GLN A 141 -9.30 -17.72 4.09
N VAL A 142 -8.66 -16.59 4.40
CA VAL A 142 -9.21 -15.55 5.29
C VAL A 142 -9.51 -14.32 4.46
N ASP A 143 -10.74 -13.83 4.54
CA ASP A 143 -11.14 -12.55 3.93
C ASP A 143 -10.54 -11.40 4.75
N LEU A 144 -9.34 -10.94 4.35
CA LEU A 144 -8.71 -9.77 4.95
C LEU A 144 -9.18 -8.46 4.30
N VAL A 145 -9.92 -8.53 3.18
CA VAL A 145 -10.43 -7.43 2.35
C VAL A 145 -11.93 -7.63 2.08
#